data_AF-A0A2H0EQW8-F1
#
_entry.id   AF-A0A2H0EQW8-F1
#
_cell.length_a   1.000
_cell.length_b   1.000
_cell.length_c   1.000
_cell.angle_alpha   90.00
_cell.angle_beta   90.00
_cell.angle_gamma   90.00
#
_symmetry.space_group_name_H-M   'P 1'
#
loop_
_entity.id
_entity.type
_entity.pdbx_description
1 polymer ?
#
loop_
_entity_poly.entity_id
_entity_poly.type
_entity_poly.pdbx_seq_one_letter_code
_entity_poly.pdbx_strand_id
1 'polypeptide(L)'
;MSVAEVDAVFDRAIVARLIDLRTGALLDADPAEARRFDQRAARNDPATSSAAPANDAGVRRLPDRAQVFFIMQGDAVDQVVIPVEGLGMWGTIYGFLSLAPDAETVRGLTYYEHRETPGLGGEIANPDWLARWEGRKIHDADGAVAIAVRKGEAGPPQTDPLHVDGLSGATVTINAVTRFMQFWLDENGYGPFLRRFREGELS
;
A
#
# COMPACT_ATOMS: atom_id res chain seq x y z
N MET A 1 4.71 30.96 0.56
CA MET A 1 5.60 29.89 0.09
C MET A 1 5.55 29.86 -1.42
N SER A 2 6.72 29.90 -2.06
CA SER A 2 6.88 29.69 -3.50
C SER A 2 6.77 28.20 -3.85
N VAL A 3 6.55 27.87 -5.13
CA VAL A 3 6.54 26.49 -5.63
C VAL A 3 7.84 25.77 -5.28
N ALA A 4 8.99 26.44 -5.39
CA ALA A 4 10.29 25.88 -5.02
C ALA A 4 10.45 25.62 -3.50
N GLU A 5 9.79 26.41 -2.65
CA GLU A 5 9.77 26.15 -1.20
C GLU A 5 8.84 24.98 -0.85
N VAL A 6 7.72 24.83 -1.56
CA VAL A 6 6.82 23.66 -1.42
C VAL A 6 7.54 22.39 -1.86
N ASP A 7 8.24 22.42 -3.01
CA ASP A 7 9.03 21.31 -3.51
C ASP A 7 10.17 20.94 -2.55
N ALA A 8 10.87 21.93 -1.98
CA ALA A 8 11.95 21.69 -1.02
C ALA A 8 11.44 21.14 0.34
N VAL A 9 10.26 21.54 0.79
CA VAL A 9 9.63 20.94 1.99
C VAL A 9 9.16 19.51 1.70
N PHE A 10 8.57 19.27 0.52
CA PHE A 10 8.12 17.95 0.09
C PHE A 10 9.30 16.98 -0.06
N ASP A 11 10.42 17.43 -0.66
CA ASP A 11 11.62 16.63 -0.87
C ASP A 11 12.37 16.31 0.44
N ARG A 12 12.26 17.16 1.46
CA ARG A 12 12.78 16.85 2.81
C ARG A 12 11.84 15.97 3.62
N ALA A 13 10.54 16.07 3.37
CA ALA A 13 9.54 15.32 4.11
C ALA A 13 9.37 13.90 3.57
N ILE A 14 9.77 13.59 2.34
CA ILE A 14 9.55 12.25 1.75
C ILE A 14 10.88 11.62 1.34
N VAL A 15 11.26 10.56 2.05
CA VAL A 15 12.48 9.79 1.79
C VAL A 15 12.09 8.47 1.11
N ALA A 16 12.43 8.33 -0.17
CA ALA A 16 12.28 7.05 -0.87
C ALA A 16 13.42 6.09 -0.49
N ARG A 17 13.10 4.81 -0.33
CA ARG A 17 14.05 3.73 -0.10
C ARG A 17 13.69 2.52 -0.95
N LEU A 18 14.66 1.66 -1.18
CA LEU A 18 14.44 0.33 -1.76
C LEU A 18 14.58 -0.74 -0.69
N ILE A 19 13.77 -1.79 -0.81
CA ILE A 19 13.85 -3.00 -0.01
C ILE A 19 14.09 -4.21 -0.91
N ASP A 20 14.73 -5.25 -0.37
CA ASP A 20 14.58 -6.61 -0.90
C ASP A 20 13.18 -7.10 -0.50
N LEU A 21 12.31 -7.33 -1.46
CA LEU A 21 10.89 -7.59 -1.18
C LEU A 21 10.70 -8.88 -0.38
N ARG A 22 11.53 -9.90 -0.64
CA ARG A 22 11.40 -11.22 -0.01
C ARG A 22 11.83 -11.20 1.46
N THR A 23 12.87 -10.43 1.80
CA THR A 23 13.45 -10.40 3.14
C THR A 23 13.01 -9.20 3.97
N GLY A 24 12.43 -8.19 3.32
CA GLY A 24 12.05 -6.92 3.92
C GLY A 24 13.23 -6.03 4.33
N ALA A 25 14.46 -6.40 3.97
CA ALA A 25 15.65 -5.64 4.33
C ALA A 25 15.76 -4.36 3.50
N LEU A 26 16.13 -3.25 4.13
CA LEU A 26 16.51 -2.03 3.42
C LEU A 26 17.77 -2.29 2.58
N LEU A 27 17.75 -1.80 1.35
CA LEU A 27 18.90 -1.80 0.47
C LEU A 27 19.70 -0.51 0.64
N ASP A 28 21.01 -0.64 0.44
CA ASP A 28 21.93 0.49 0.33
C ASP A 28 21.77 1.11 -1.06
N ALA A 29 20.75 1.96 -1.19
CA ALA A 29 20.43 2.72 -2.38
C ALA A 29 20.22 4.18 -1.98
N ASP A 30 20.77 5.09 -2.78
CA ASP A 30 20.59 6.52 -2.60
C ASP A 30 19.09 6.89 -2.71
N PRO A 31 18.53 7.76 -1.85
CA PRO A 31 17.11 8.10 -1.93
C PRO A 31 16.67 8.69 -3.27
N ALA A 32 17.54 9.40 -3.99
CA ALA A 32 17.20 9.92 -5.32
C ALA A 32 17.17 8.80 -6.37
N GLU A 33 18.03 7.79 -6.25
CA GLU A 33 17.93 6.56 -7.03
C GLU A 33 16.63 5.81 -6.70
N ALA A 34 16.36 5.58 -5.42
CA ALA A 34 15.16 4.90 -4.95
C ALA A 34 13.89 5.59 -5.47
N ARG A 35 13.85 6.93 -5.49
CA ARG A 35 12.72 7.69 -6.02
C ARG A 35 12.50 7.52 -7.52
N ARG A 36 13.56 7.28 -8.29
CA ARG A 36 13.49 7.09 -9.76
C ARG A 36 13.31 5.63 -10.18
N PHE A 37 13.35 4.69 -9.23
CA PHE A 37 13.17 3.28 -9.53
C PHE A 37 11.79 3.01 -10.14
N ASP A 38 11.75 2.31 -11.26
CA ASP A 38 10.50 1.88 -11.90
C ASP A 38 10.16 0.46 -11.45
N GLN A 39 9.45 0.35 -10.33
CA GLN A 39 9.01 -0.94 -9.80
C GLN A 39 8.11 -1.71 -10.77
N ARG A 40 7.31 -1.00 -11.57
CA ARG A 40 6.40 -1.62 -12.55
C ARG A 40 7.18 -2.29 -13.68
N ALA A 41 8.24 -1.63 -14.16
CA ALA A 41 9.18 -2.20 -15.12
C ALA A 41 9.95 -3.37 -14.52
N ALA A 42 10.50 -3.21 -13.31
CA ALA A 42 11.27 -4.26 -12.63
C ALA A 42 10.44 -5.54 -12.41
N ARG A 43 9.16 -5.40 -12.01
CA ARG A 43 8.22 -6.52 -11.88
C ARG A 43 7.95 -7.22 -13.22
N ASN A 44 7.93 -6.47 -14.31
CA ASN A 44 7.61 -7.01 -15.65
C ASN A 44 8.82 -7.64 -16.35
N ASP A 45 10.04 -7.39 -15.88
CA ASP A 45 11.28 -7.98 -16.41
C ASP A 45 11.61 -9.28 -15.68
N PRO A 46 11.67 -10.44 -16.35
CA PRO A 46 12.07 -11.70 -15.74
C PRO A 46 13.45 -11.73 -15.09
N ALA A 47 14.35 -10.81 -15.44
CA ALA A 47 15.68 -10.70 -14.84
C ALA A 47 15.68 -10.04 -13.46
N THR A 48 14.63 -9.31 -13.09
CA THR A 48 14.53 -8.55 -11.84
C THR A 48 13.25 -8.86 -11.06
N SER A 49 12.65 -10.02 -11.34
CA SER A 49 11.41 -10.47 -10.71
C SER A 49 11.29 -11.98 -10.70
N SER A 50 10.43 -12.49 -9.83
CA SER A 50 10.01 -13.88 -9.80
C SER A 50 8.52 -14.03 -10.07
N ALA A 51 8.08 -15.25 -10.42
CA ALA A 51 6.65 -15.54 -10.43
C ALA A 51 6.08 -15.40 -9.01
N ALA A 52 4.91 -14.77 -8.90
CA ALA A 52 4.19 -14.71 -7.63
C ALA A 52 3.61 -16.09 -7.30
N PRO A 53 3.51 -16.47 -6.01
CA PRO A 53 2.72 -17.61 -5.58
C PRO A 53 1.27 -17.50 -6.06
N ALA A 54 0.55 -18.63 -6.09
CA ALA A 54 -0.88 -18.61 -6.40
C ALA A 54 -1.63 -17.67 -5.45
N ASN A 55 -2.41 -16.74 -6.00
CA ASN A 55 -3.15 -15.74 -5.26
C ASN A 55 -4.40 -15.30 -6.01
N ASP A 56 -5.38 -14.79 -5.26
CA ASP A 56 -6.63 -14.27 -5.82
C ASP A 56 -6.58 -12.77 -6.13
N ALA A 57 -5.45 -12.10 -5.85
CA ALA A 57 -5.21 -10.67 -6.10
C ALA A 57 -4.87 -10.38 -7.58
N GLY A 58 -4.59 -11.42 -8.37
CA GLY A 58 -4.19 -11.27 -9.77
C GLY A 58 -2.76 -10.75 -9.96
N VAL A 59 -1.94 -10.77 -8.90
CA VAL A 59 -0.51 -10.44 -8.97
C VAL A 59 0.21 -11.62 -9.60
N ARG A 60 0.88 -11.41 -10.73
CA ARG A 60 1.52 -12.50 -11.49
C ARG A 60 3.00 -12.65 -11.20
N ARG A 61 3.66 -11.54 -10.88
CA ARG A 61 5.10 -11.45 -10.66
C ARG A 61 5.37 -10.49 -9.52
N LEU A 62 6.45 -10.73 -8.80
CA LEU A 62 6.94 -9.90 -7.71
C LEU A 62 8.31 -9.37 -8.11
N PRO A 63 8.56 -8.06 -8.04
CA PRO A 63 9.89 -7.54 -8.27
C PRO A 63 10.82 -7.98 -7.13
N ASP A 64 12.09 -8.22 -7.43
CA ASP A 64 13.07 -8.59 -6.39
C ASP A 64 13.27 -7.43 -5.40
N ARG A 65 13.18 -6.20 -5.91
CA ARG A 65 13.29 -4.95 -5.15
C ARG A 65 12.00 -4.15 -5.22
N ALA A 66 11.58 -3.58 -4.10
CA ALA A 66 10.40 -2.72 -4.04
C ALA A 66 10.72 -1.36 -3.42
N GLN A 67 9.96 -0.34 -3.80
CA GLN A 67 10.01 1.00 -3.23
C GLN A 67 9.16 1.08 -1.97
N VAL A 68 9.66 1.83 -1.00
CA VAL A 68 8.90 2.31 0.15
C VAL A 68 9.23 3.79 0.33
N PHE A 69 8.30 4.55 0.87
CA PHE A 69 8.51 5.98 1.15
C PHE A 69 8.26 6.26 2.62
N PHE A 70 9.16 6.99 3.24
CA PHE A 70 9.00 7.48 4.59
C PHE A 70 8.59 8.94 4.55
N ILE A 71 7.46 9.26 5.18
CA ILE A 71 7.09 10.64 5.47
C ILE A 71 7.72 11.01 6.81
N MET A 72 8.59 12.00 6.80
CA MET A 72 9.39 12.44 7.94
C MET A 72 8.73 13.62 8.64
N GLN A 73 8.69 13.57 9.97
CA GLN A 73 8.39 14.71 10.84
C GLN A 73 9.63 15.01 11.69
N GLY A 74 10.45 15.94 11.22
CA GLY A 74 11.80 16.12 11.75
C GLY A 74 12.66 14.91 11.42
N ASP A 75 13.30 14.32 12.43
CA ASP A 75 14.17 13.14 12.27
C ASP A 75 13.41 11.81 12.45
N ALA A 76 12.11 11.86 12.72
CA ALA A 76 11.28 10.68 12.94
C ALA A 76 10.41 10.37 11.72
N VAL A 77 10.18 9.08 11.45
CA VAL A 77 9.19 8.63 10.46
C VAL A 77 7.79 8.83 11.07
N ASP A 78 6.97 9.69 10.46
CA ASP A 78 5.54 9.83 10.77
C ASP A 78 4.68 8.83 9.98
N GLN A 79 5.07 8.48 8.75
CA GLN A 79 4.32 7.51 7.94
C GLN A 79 5.21 6.62 7.09
N VAL A 80 4.78 5.38 6.90
CA VAL A 80 5.36 4.42 5.97
C VAL A 80 4.39 4.22 4.83
N VAL A 81 4.80 4.55 3.61
CA VAL A 81 3.97 4.46 2.42
C VAL A 81 4.49 3.36 1.51
N ILE A 82 3.60 2.46 1.09
CA ILE A 82 3.91 1.32 0.22
C ILE A 82 3.04 1.33 -1.05
N PRO A 83 3.61 1.09 -2.23
CA PRO A 83 2.84 0.83 -3.46
C PRO A 83 2.08 -0.49 -3.36
N VAL A 84 0.79 -0.48 -3.68
CA VAL A 84 -0.08 -1.66 -3.73
C VAL A 84 -0.78 -1.77 -5.08
N GLU A 85 -0.99 -2.98 -5.56
CA GLU A 85 -1.65 -3.21 -6.85
C GLU A 85 -2.38 -4.55 -6.94
N GLY A 86 -3.41 -4.63 -7.77
CA GLY A 86 -4.11 -5.88 -8.01
C GLY A 86 -5.10 -5.81 -9.16
N LEU A 87 -5.55 -6.97 -9.63
CA LEU A 87 -6.51 -7.06 -10.72
C LEU A 87 -7.92 -6.72 -10.22
N GLY A 88 -8.44 -5.57 -10.66
CA GLY A 88 -9.86 -5.19 -10.54
C GLY A 88 -10.74 -5.90 -11.56
N MET A 89 -11.94 -5.34 -11.83
CA MET A 89 -12.86 -5.91 -12.81
C MET A 89 -12.37 -5.72 -14.25
N TRP A 90 -11.87 -4.53 -14.59
CA TRP A 90 -11.54 -4.14 -15.96
C TRP A 90 -10.03 -3.95 -16.20
N GLY A 91 -9.22 -4.05 -15.15
CA GLY A 91 -7.77 -3.93 -15.24
C GLY A 91 -7.11 -3.84 -13.88
N THR A 92 -5.78 -3.68 -13.90
CA THR A 92 -5.02 -3.47 -12.67
C THR A 92 -5.36 -2.13 -12.04
N ILE A 93 -5.57 -2.14 -10.73
CA ILE A 93 -5.69 -0.99 -9.86
C ILE A 93 -4.32 -0.79 -9.21
N TYR A 94 -3.82 0.44 -9.22
CA TYR A 94 -2.57 0.83 -8.60
C TYR A 94 -2.79 1.96 -7.59
N GLY A 95 -2.17 1.83 -6.43
CA GLY A 95 -2.33 2.79 -5.35
C GLY A 95 -1.17 2.82 -4.38
N PHE A 96 -1.30 3.69 -3.39
CA PHE A 96 -0.41 3.80 -2.25
C PHE A 96 -1.20 3.65 -0.96
N LEU A 97 -0.74 2.74 -0.09
CA LEU A 97 -1.21 2.64 1.28
C LEU A 97 -0.23 3.38 2.19
N SER A 98 -0.72 4.30 3.00
CA SER A 98 0.04 4.96 4.06
C SER A 98 -0.31 4.36 5.41
N LEU A 99 0.71 4.00 6.19
CA LEU A 99 0.61 3.46 7.54
C LEU A 99 1.27 4.43 8.54
N ALA A 100 0.76 4.44 9.76
CA ALA A 100 1.35 5.18 10.87
C ALA A 100 2.71 4.57 11.28
N PRO A 101 3.47 5.21 12.21
CA PRO A 101 4.77 4.70 12.64
C PRO A 101 4.73 3.33 13.35
N ASP A 102 3.53 2.86 13.70
CA ASP A 102 3.34 1.51 14.22
C ASP A 102 3.28 0.44 13.11
N ALA A 103 3.37 0.84 11.83
CA ALA A 103 3.21 -0.01 10.64
C ALA A 103 2.03 -1.00 10.77
N GLU A 104 0.94 -0.49 11.34
CA GLU A 104 -0.28 -1.24 11.65
C GLU A 104 -1.54 -0.40 11.38
N THR A 105 -1.53 0.88 11.78
CA THR A 105 -2.67 1.77 11.59
C THR A 105 -2.63 2.43 10.22
N VAL A 106 -3.71 2.33 9.45
CA VAL A 106 -3.84 3.04 8.17
C VAL A 106 -3.98 4.54 8.40
N ARG A 107 -3.13 5.32 7.76
CA ARG A 107 -3.17 6.80 7.68
C ARG A 107 -3.89 7.29 6.44
N GLY A 108 -3.87 6.50 5.37
CA GLY A 108 -4.55 6.86 4.14
C GLY A 108 -4.36 5.82 3.06
N LEU A 109 -5.20 5.94 2.04
CA LEU A 109 -5.14 5.15 0.82
C LEU A 109 -5.42 6.09 -0.35
N THR A 110 -4.75 5.87 -1.47
CA THR A 110 -5.08 6.55 -2.72
C THR A 110 -4.84 5.64 -3.90
N TYR A 111 -5.61 5.81 -4.97
CA TYR A 111 -5.38 5.13 -6.24
C TYR A 111 -5.03 6.15 -7.31
N TYR A 112 -3.95 5.89 -8.03
CA TYR A 112 -3.46 6.79 -9.09
C TYR A 112 -3.71 6.25 -10.50
N GLU A 113 -3.99 4.96 -10.66
CA GLU A 113 -4.34 4.35 -11.94
C GLU A 113 -5.35 3.21 -11.74
N HIS A 114 -6.48 3.26 -12.44
CA HIS A 114 -7.43 2.15 -12.54
C HIS A 114 -8.27 2.28 -13.81
N ARG A 115 -9.02 1.21 -14.16
CA ARG A 115 -9.93 1.18 -15.32
C ARG A 115 -11.38 0.85 -14.95
N GLU A 116 -11.68 0.88 -13.65
CA GLU A 116 -13.01 0.58 -13.15
C GLU A 116 -14.08 1.56 -13.65
N THR A 117 -15.31 1.09 -13.81
CA THR A 117 -16.42 1.90 -14.36
C THR A 117 -16.77 3.07 -13.44
N PRO A 118 -16.76 4.33 -13.93
CA PRO A 118 -17.20 5.50 -13.15
C PRO A 118 -18.62 5.32 -12.58
N GLY A 119 -18.84 5.72 -11.33
CA GLY A 119 -20.13 5.55 -10.64
C GLY A 119 -20.43 4.13 -10.13
N LEU A 120 -19.53 3.16 -10.37
CA LEU A 120 -19.58 1.81 -9.80
C LEU A 120 -18.24 1.52 -9.12
N GLY A 121 -17.39 0.70 -9.74
CA GLY A 121 -16.06 0.38 -9.22
C GLY A 121 -15.10 1.57 -9.20
N GLY A 122 -15.33 2.58 -10.04
CA GLY A 122 -14.53 3.82 -10.04
C GLY A 122 -14.65 4.63 -8.74
N GLU A 123 -15.68 4.37 -7.93
CA GLU A 123 -15.85 5.02 -6.62
C GLU A 123 -14.78 4.63 -5.60
N ILE A 124 -13.90 3.66 -5.90
CA ILE A 124 -12.69 3.42 -5.09
C ILE A 124 -11.77 4.64 -5.02
N ALA A 125 -11.86 5.56 -5.99
CA ALA A 125 -11.10 6.81 -6.01
C ALA A 125 -11.88 8.00 -5.39
N ASN A 126 -13.09 7.77 -4.88
CA ASN A 126 -13.90 8.80 -4.23
C ASN A 126 -13.23 9.25 -2.91
N PRO A 127 -12.94 10.56 -2.72
CA PRO A 127 -12.31 11.06 -1.50
C PRO A 127 -13.04 10.68 -0.21
N ASP A 128 -14.38 10.66 -0.23
CA ASP A 128 -15.17 10.33 0.96
C ASP A 128 -15.04 8.85 1.33
N TRP A 129 -14.90 7.98 0.33
CA TRP A 129 -14.68 6.55 0.55
C TRP A 129 -13.24 6.27 0.98
N LEU A 130 -12.25 6.92 0.37
CA LEU A 130 -10.84 6.83 0.77
C LEU A 130 -10.63 7.28 2.23
N ALA A 131 -11.34 8.33 2.68
CA ALA A 131 -11.29 8.79 4.06
C ALA A 131 -11.77 7.73 5.08
N ARG A 132 -12.57 6.73 4.67
CA ARG A 132 -13.03 5.64 5.56
C ARG A 132 -11.95 4.63 5.93
N TRP A 133 -10.80 4.70 5.26
CA TRP A 133 -9.63 3.85 5.55
C TRP A 133 -8.80 4.36 6.72
N GLU A 134 -8.87 5.65 7.05
CA GLU A 134 -8.08 6.23 8.13
C GLU A 134 -8.46 5.60 9.49
N GLY A 135 -7.44 5.22 10.26
CA GLY A 135 -7.59 4.61 11.58
C GLY A 135 -7.91 3.11 11.56
N ARG A 136 -8.11 2.50 10.39
CA ARG A 136 -8.26 1.04 10.25
C ARG A 136 -6.94 0.33 10.60
N LYS A 137 -7.05 -0.94 10.97
CA LYS A 137 -5.93 -1.84 11.29
C LYS A 137 -5.74 -2.84 10.16
N ILE A 138 -4.50 -3.30 9.98
CA ILE A 138 -4.16 -4.23 8.92
C ILE A 138 -4.16 -5.69 9.40
N HIS A 139 -3.83 -5.94 10.66
CA HIS A 139 -3.87 -7.26 11.28
C HIS A 139 -5.00 -7.38 12.31
N ASP A 140 -5.54 -8.59 12.44
CA ASP A 140 -6.45 -8.96 13.53
C ASP A 140 -5.73 -9.20 14.86
N ALA A 141 -6.49 -9.62 15.88
CA ALA A 141 -5.97 -9.89 17.21
C ALA A 141 -4.98 -11.07 17.26
N ASP A 142 -5.04 -11.98 16.29
CA ASP A 142 -4.12 -13.12 16.17
C ASP A 142 -2.87 -12.77 15.34
N GLY A 143 -2.79 -11.54 14.83
CA GLY A 143 -1.69 -11.05 14.00
C GLY A 143 -1.80 -11.45 12.53
N ALA A 144 -2.95 -11.96 12.08
CA ALA A 144 -3.17 -12.29 10.68
C ALA A 144 -3.65 -11.07 9.90
N VAL A 145 -3.20 -10.91 8.66
CA VAL A 145 -3.65 -9.82 7.78
C VAL A 145 -5.14 -9.98 7.50
N ALA A 146 -5.95 -9.02 7.92
CA ALA A 146 -7.40 -9.16 7.95
C ALA A 146 -8.18 -7.92 7.48
N ILE A 147 -7.49 -6.82 7.10
CA ILE A 147 -8.17 -5.65 6.52
C ILE A 147 -8.99 -6.04 5.29
N ALA A 148 -10.22 -5.55 5.22
CA ALA A 148 -11.15 -5.91 4.15
C ALA A 148 -12.19 -4.82 3.90
N VAL A 149 -12.63 -4.74 2.65
CA VAL A 149 -13.86 -4.03 2.29
C VAL A 149 -15.02 -5.00 2.42
N ARG A 150 -15.98 -4.70 3.30
CA ARG A 150 -17.15 -5.57 3.54
C ARG A 150 -18.34 -5.14 2.70
N LYS A 151 -19.32 -6.04 2.55
CA LYS A 151 -20.62 -5.65 1.98
C LYS A 151 -21.38 -4.79 3.00
N GLY A 152 -21.86 -3.64 2.54
CA GLY A 152 -22.59 -2.67 3.36
C GLY A 152 -21.65 -1.78 4.20
N GLU A 153 -22.22 -1.12 5.20
CA GLU A 153 -21.50 -0.18 6.06
C GLU A 153 -20.73 -0.90 7.16
N ALA A 154 -19.47 -0.53 7.34
CA ALA A 154 -18.62 -0.89 8.46
C ALA A 154 -18.89 0.03 9.66
N GLY A 155 -18.58 -0.45 10.86
CA GLY A 155 -18.59 0.39 12.05
C GLY A 155 -17.47 1.44 12.04
N PRO A 156 -17.43 2.35 13.02
CA PRO A 156 -16.28 3.23 13.20
C PRO A 156 -15.01 2.40 13.52
N PRO A 157 -13.80 2.86 13.14
CA PRO A 157 -12.55 2.09 13.33
C PRO A 157 -12.30 1.62 14.76
N GLN A 158 -12.84 2.31 15.77
CA GLN A 158 -12.67 1.96 17.18
C GLN A 158 -13.40 0.66 17.56
N THR A 159 -14.50 0.34 16.86
CA THR A 159 -15.31 -0.87 17.11
C THR A 159 -15.26 -1.87 15.98
N ASP A 160 -14.86 -1.44 14.77
CA ASP A 160 -14.75 -2.26 13.58
C ASP A 160 -13.43 -1.94 12.83
N PRO A 161 -12.26 -2.19 13.43
CA PRO A 161 -10.98 -1.70 12.93
C PRO A 161 -10.57 -2.31 11.57
N LEU A 162 -11.10 -3.47 11.21
CA LEU A 162 -10.65 -4.25 10.05
C LEU A 162 -11.49 -4.03 8.80
N HIS A 163 -12.69 -3.45 8.93
CA HIS A 163 -13.61 -3.35 7.81
C HIS A 163 -13.79 -1.91 7.31
N VAL A 164 -13.84 -1.78 5.99
CA VAL A 164 -14.21 -0.55 5.28
C VAL A 164 -15.54 -0.75 4.56
N ASP A 165 -16.31 0.34 4.44
CA ASP A 165 -17.60 0.38 3.75
C ASP A 165 -17.50 -0.18 2.33
N GLY A 166 -18.47 -1.03 1.95
CA GLY A 166 -18.61 -1.50 0.59
C GLY A 166 -19.15 -0.44 -0.36
N LEU A 167 -18.91 -0.65 -1.65
CA LEU A 167 -19.46 0.18 -2.71
C LEU A 167 -20.62 -0.55 -3.38
N SER A 168 -21.82 0.03 -3.30
CA SER A 168 -23.04 -0.54 -3.89
C SER A 168 -22.89 -0.76 -5.39
N GLY A 169 -23.19 -1.97 -5.87
CA GLY A 169 -23.06 -2.33 -7.29
C GLY A 169 -21.63 -2.63 -7.76
N ALA A 170 -20.62 -2.52 -6.89
CA ALA A 170 -19.20 -2.69 -7.22
C ALA A 170 -18.53 -3.87 -6.49
N THR A 171 -19.28 -4.93 -6.22
CA THR A 171 -18.81 -6.10 -5.43
C THR A 171 -17.50 -6.71 -5.98
N VAL A 172 -17.33 -6.79 -7.30
CA VAL A 172 -16.11 -7.34 -7.91
C VAL A 172 -14.90 -6.48 -7.59
N THR A 173 -15.02 -5.17 -7.76
CA THR A 173 -13.96 -4.20 -7.49
C THR A 173 -13.57 -4.19 -6.02
N ILE A 174 -14.54 -4.10 -5.09
CA ILE A 174 -14.22 -4.06 -3.66
C ILE A 174 -13.62 -5.37 -3.16
N ASN A 175 -14.04 -6.51 -3.72
CA ASN A 175 -13.41 -7.79 -3.42
C ASN A 175 -11.97 -7.84 -3.93
N ALA A 176 -11.69 -7.26 -5.11
CA ALA A 176 -10.32 -7.14 -5.60
C ALA A 176 -9.46 -6.29 -4.65
N VAL A 177 -9.99 -5.16 -4.17
CA VAL A 177 -9.32 -4.31 -3.16
C VAL A 177 -8.94 -5.11 -1.92
N THR A 178 -9.87 -5.85 -1.32
CA THR A 178 -9.58 -6.72 -0.18
C THR A 178 -8.44 -7.69 -0.49
N ARG A 179 -8.53 -8.41 -1.63
CA ARG A 179 -7.56 -9.46 -1.98
C ARG A 179 -6.15 -8.91 -2.17
N PHE A 180 -5.99 -7.81 -2.92
CA PHE A 180 -4.66 -7.29 -3.14
C PHE A 180 -4.09 -6.59 -1.92
N MET A 181 -4.94 -5.96 -1.10
CA MET A 181 -4.49 -5.37 0.16
C MET A 181 -3.92 -6.47 1.06
N GLN A 182 -4.67 -7.56 1.23
CA GLN A 182 -4.23 -8.71 2.02
C GLN A 182 -2.95 -9.34 1.44
N PHE A 183 -2.88 -9.54 0.13
CA PHE A 183 -1.69 -10.08 -0.53
C PHE A 183 -0.43 -9.24 -0.30
N TRP A 184 -0.52 -7.92 -0.46
CA TRP A 184 0.65 -7.03 -0.31
C TRP A 184 1.05 -6.81 1.14
N LEU A 185 0.17 -7.05 2.10
CA LEU A 185 0.48 -6.92 3.53
C LEU A 185 0.96 -8.24 4.15
N ASP A 186 0.77 -9.36 3.46
CA ASP A 186 1.19 -10.70 3.88
C ASP A 186 2.70 -10.96 3.59
N GLU A 187 3.19 -12.15 3.95
CA GLU A 187 4.58 -12.64 3.81
C GLU A 187 5.13 -12.55 2.38
N ASN A 188 4.27 -12.57 1.37
CA ASN A 188 4.68 -12.49 -0.04
C ASN A 188 4.91 -11.05 -0.52
N GLY A 189 4.38 -10.06 0.21
CA GLY A 189 4.46 -8.64 -0.13
C GLY A 189 5.40 -7.91 0.82
N TYR A 190 4.91 -6.79 1.37
CA TYR A 190 5.64 -5.95 2.31
C TYR A 190 5.58 -6.46 3.76
N GLY A 191 4.88 -7.56 4.05
CA GLY A 191 4.78 -8.13 5.41
C GLY A 191 6.12 -8.27 6.13
N PRO A 192 7.17 -8.86 5.50
CA PRO A 192 8.50 -8.94 6.10
C PRO A 192 9.09 -7.56 6.42
N PHE A 193 8.98 -6.60 5.50
CA PHE A 193 9.48 -5.23 5.71
C PHE A 193 8.75 -4.54 6.86
N LEU A 194 7.42 -4.59 6.88
CA LEU A 194 6.61 -3.94 7.91
C LEU A 194 6.90 -4.53 9.30
N ARG A 195 7.13 -5.84 9.39
CA ARG A 195 7.52 -6.49 10.65
C ARG A 195 8.85 -5.95 11.18
N ARG A 196 9.87 -5.93 10.32
CA ARG A 196 11.21 -5.41 10.68
C ARG A 196 11.18 -3.94 11.06
N PHE A 197 10.34 -3.16 10.38
CA PHE A 197 10.12 -1.76 10.72
C PHE A 197 9.55 -1.62 12.15
N ARG A 198 8.52 -2.40 12.51
CA ARG A 198 7.95 -2.40 13.88
C ARG A 198 8.94 -2.85 14.94
N GLU A 199 9.79 -3.81 14.61
CA GLU A 199 10.80 -4.37 15.52
C GLU A 199 12.03 -3.45 15.68
N GLY A 200 12.09 -2.34 14.92
CA GLY A 200 13.21 -1.39 14.98
C GLY A 200 14.48 -1.91 14.32
N GLU A 201 14.41 -2.95 13.49
CA GLU A 201 15.56 -3.58 12.85
C GLU A 201 16.10 -2.81 11.63
N LEU A 202 15.47 -1.70 11.28
CA LEU A 202 15.79 -0.90 10.08
C LEU A 202 16.69 0.32 10.39
N SER A 203 17.35 0.32 11.56
CA SER A 203 18.30 1.32 12.02
C SER A 203 19.58 1.38 11.20
#